data_AF-A0A535U0N8-F1
#
_entry.id   AF-A0A535U0N8-F1
#
_cell.length_a   1.000
_cell.length_b   1.000
_cell.length_c   1.000
_cell.angle_alpha   90.00
_cell.angle_beta   90.00
_cell.angle_gamma   90.00
#
_symmetry.space_group_name_H-M   'P 1'
#
loop_
_entity.id
_entity.type
_entity.pdbx_description
1 polymer ?
#
loop_
_entity_poly.entity_id
_entity_poly.type
_entity_poly.pdbx_seq_one_letter_code
_entity_poly.pdbx_strand_id
1 'polypeptide(L)'
;MAGWNPAVNRTRARIEVDRSEVGLGAVYKGLAIGNNGVADHIYASNFRFGTIEVFDSSYTMVTLSGSFTDPGIPAGFAPFNIQNLGGVLYVTYAMQNPDKHDDQSGPGFGYVDTYDLNGQLLQRVASGGTLNSPWGLAIAPTGFGNFHDNLLVGNFGDGRINAYSLRTGAFRGQLKSETSAPIEIPGLWGLRFGNGAFGASPNTLYFAAGINDEQAGLFGSIVNVGN
;
A
#
# COMPACT_ATOMS: atom_id res chain seq x y z
N MET A 1 2.40 15.14 8.70
CA MET A 1 2.69 15.21 7.26
C MET A 1 3.55 16.43 6.97
N ALA A 2 4.58 16.25 6.16
CA ALA A 2 5.45 17.33 5.73
C ALA A 2 5.65 17.28 4.21
N GLY A 3 5.73 18.45 3.57
CA GLY A 3 5.96 18.58 2.13
C GLY A 3 7.27 19.30 1.85
N TRP A 4 7.92 18.98 0.74
CA TRP A 4 9.12 19.69 0.26
C TRP A 4 8.86 20.29 -1.11
N ASN A 5 9.21 21.56 -1.28
CA ASN A 5 9.16 22.25 -2.56
C ASN A 5 10.43 23.12 -2.69
N PRO A 6 11.30 22.87 -3.70
CA PRO A 6 12.56 23.60 -3.85
C PRO A 6 12.38 25.10 -4.10
N ALA A 7 11.21 25.53 -4.57
CA ALA A 7 10.88 26.94 -4.75
C ALA A 7 10.49 27.63 -3.43
N VAL A 8 10.01 26.88 -2.43
CA VAL A 8 9.63 27.40 -1.10
C VAL A 8 10.79 27.28 -0.11
N ASN A 9 11.45 26.11 -0.07
CA ASN A 9 12.66 25.87 0.68
C ASN A 9 13.47 24.76 0.01
N ARG A 10 14.68 25.08 -0.46
CA ARG A 10 15.53 24.15 -1.20
C ARG A 10 16.01 22.94 -0.40
N THR A 11 16.06 23.01 0.92
CA THR A 11 16.77 21.99 1.72
C THR A 11 15.95 21.39 2.84
N ARG A 12 14.75 21.93 3.13
CA ARG A 12 13.92 21.46 4.24
C ARG A 12 12.47 21.28 3.85
N ALA A 13 11.90 20.15 4.22
CA ALA A 13 10.47 19.97 4.22
C ALA A 13 9.82 20.87 5.30
N ARG A 14 8.57 21.29 5.06
CA ARG A 14 7.74 22.00 6.02
C ARG A 14 6.67 21.06 6.55
N ILE A 15 6.44 21.09 7.86
CA ILE A 15 5.34 20.36 8.48
C ILE A 15 4.07 21.16 8.21
N GLU A 16 3.10 20.51 7.56
CA GLU A 16 1.80 21.11 7.24
C GLU A 16 0.70 20.55 8.15
N VAL A 17 0.85 19.30 8.61
CA VAL A 17 -0.05 18.68 9.59
C VAL A 17 0.80 18.01 10.65
N ASP A 18 0.64 18.42 11.91
CA ASP A 18 1.21 17.72 13.06
C ASP A 18 0.08 17.10 13.90
N ARG A 19 0.12 15.78 14.03
CA ARG A 19 -0.82 14.99 14.83
C ARG A 19 -0.09 14.06 15.80
N SER A 20 1.17 14.38 16.11
CA SER A 20 2.01 13.63 17.05
C SER A 20 1.51 13.70 18.50
N GLU A 21 0.73 14.73 18.86
CA GLU A 21 0.19 14.91 20.21
C GLU A 21 -1.30 14.55 20.34
N VAL A 22 -1.96 14.10 19.27
CA VAL A 22 -3.36 13.65 19.35
C VAL A 22 -3.39 12.29 20.03
N GLY A 23 -3.93 12.20 21.25
CA GLY A 23 -3.98 10.95 22.01
C GLY A 23 -2.57 10.43 22.34
N LEU A 24 -2.20 9.27 21.77
CA LEU A 24 -0.83 8.71 21.84
C LEU A 24 0.02 9.02 20.58
N GLY A 25 -0.45 9.93 19.73
CA GLY A 25 0.17 10.34 18.49
C GLY A 25 -0.22 9.48 17.28
N ALA A 26 -0.58 10.15 16.18
CA ALA A 26 -0.91 9.48 14.93
C ALA A 26 0.29 8.67 14.39
N VAL A 27 0.01 7.50 13.81
CA VAL A 27 1.02 6.67 13.14
C VAL A 27 0.60 6.47 11.69
N TYR A 28 1.12 7.31 10.81
CA TYR A 28 0.83 7.22 9.38
C TYR A 28 1.76 6.22 8.71
N LYS A 29 1.20 5.19 8.10
CA LYS A 29 1.99 4.13 7.43
C LYS A 29 1.99 4.26 5.90
N GLY A 30 1.02 4.96 5.32
CA GLY A 30 0.86 5.12 3.88
C GLY A 30 0.11 6.41 3.51
N LEU A 31 0.34 6.89 2.30
CA LEU A 31 -0.26 8.11 1.75
C LEU A 31 -0.63 7.90 0.28
N ALA A 32 -1.80 8.39 -0.11
CA ALA A 32 -2.23 8.49 -1.49
C ALA A 32 -2.72 9.91 -1.80
N ILE A 33 -2.63 10.30 -3.07
CA ILE A 33 -3.21 11.55 -3.59
C ILE A 33 -4.22 11.16 -4.67
N GLY A 34 -5.36 11.85 -4.72
CA GLY A 34 -6.36 11.63 -5.74
C GLY A 34 -7.40 12.74 -5.81
N ASN A 35 -7.99 12.90 -7.00
CA ASN A 35 -9.06 13.86 -7.25
C ASN A 35 -10.39 13.12 -7.35
N ASN A 36 -11.34 13.43 -6.46
CA ASN A 36 -12.65 12.75 -6.44
C ASN A 36 -13.66 13.28 -7.48
N GLY A 37 -13.20 14.04 -8.48
CA GLY A 37 -14.02 14.77 -9.45
C GLY A 37 -14.43 16.18 -9.00
N VAL A 38 -14.21 16.53 -7.73
CA VAL A 38 -14.55 17.85 -7.15
C VAL A 38 -13.30 18.56 -6.65
N ALA A 39 -12.45 17.87 -5.90
CA ALA A 39 -11.25 18.43 -5.29
C ALA A 39 -10.13 17.39 -5.19
N ASP A 40 -8.90 17.89 -5.09
CA ASP A 40 -7.73 17.09 -4.75
C ASP A 40 -7.68 16.82 -3.26
N HIS A 41 -7.40 15.57 -2.90
CA HIS A 41 -7.29 15.11 -1.53
C HIS A 41 -6.01 14.31 -1.29
N ILE A 42 -5.52 14.37 -0.06
CA ILE A 42 -4.49 13.51 0.50
C ILE A 42 -5.18 12.53 1.44
N TYR A 43 -5.01 11.23 1.18
CA TYR A 43 -5.54 10.15 2.01
C TYR A 43 -4.39 9.52 2.78
N ALA A 44 -4.50 9.48 4.11
CA ALA A 44 -3.45 8.99 5.00
C ALA A 44 -3.93 7.80 5.82
N SER A 45 -3.22 6.67 5.77
CA SER A 45 -3.54 5.52 6.60
C SER A 45 -2.97 5.71 8.01
N ASN A 46 -3.84 6.15 8.93
CA ASN A 46 -3.51 6.31 10.34
C ASN A 46 -3.67 4.96 11.05
N PHE A 47 -2.60 4.18 11.05
CA PHE A 47 -2.58 2.83 11.56
C PHE A 47 -3.00 2.78 13.03
N ARG A 48 -2.42 3.64 13.90
CA ARG A 48 -2.75 3.63 15.34
C ARG A 48 -4.24 3.80 15.61
N PHE A 49 -4.89 4.73 14.91
CA PHE A 49 -6.31 4.99 15.10
C PHE A 49 -7.23 4.12 14.25
N GLY A 50 -6.67 3.29 13.35
CA GLY A 50 -7.47 2.39 12.53
C GLY A 50 -8.32 3.11 11.48
N THR A 51 -7.89 4.29 11.03
CA THR A 51 -8.67 5.15 10.14
C THR A 51 -7.87 5.58 8.92
N ILE A 52 -8.56 5.80 7.80
CA ILE A 52 -8.06 6.69 6.75
C ILE A 52 -8.46 8.11 7.12
N GLU A 53 -7.49 9.01 7.26
CA GLU A 53 -7.72 10.44 7.44
C GLU A 53 -7.55 11.14 6.09
N VAL A 54 -8.46 12.06 5.76
CA VAL A 54 -8.46 12.78 4.48
C VAL A 54 -8.19 14.26 4.72
N PHE A 55 -7.32 14.84 3.90
CA PHE A 55 -6.96 16.24 3.94
C PHE A 55 -7.16 16.89 2.57
N ASP A 56 -7.63 18.13 2.53
CA ASP A 56 -7.74 18.90 1.29
C ASP A 56 -6.39 19.50 0.84
N SER A 57 -6.40 20.24 -0.26
CA SER A 57 -5.21 20.94 -0.79
C SER A 57 -4.64 22.02 0.13
N SER A 58 -5.37 22.43 1.16
CA SER A 58 -4.94 23.33 2.23
C SER A 58 -4.55 22.58 3.50
N TYR A 59 -4.35 21.27 3.42
CA TYR A 59 -3.98 20.39 4.53
C TYR A 59 -4.99 20.40 5.69
N THR A 60 -6.22 20.83 5.43
CA THR A 60 -7.30 20.79 6.42
C THR A 60 -7.95 19.42 6.36
N MET A 61 -8.16 18.79 7.52
CA MET A 61 -8.84 17.51 7.58
C MET A 61 -10.31 17.67 7.15
N VAL A 62 -10.75 16.81 6.23
CA VAL A 62 -12.11 16.83 5.68
C VAL A 62 -12.79 15.48 5.88
N THR A 63 -14.13 15.50 5.90
CA THR A 63 -14.96 14.29 5.91
C THR A 63 -15.60 14.13 4.54
N LEU A 64 -15.44 12.96 3.94
CA LEU A 64 -16.09 12.60 2.68
C LEU A 64 -17.43 11.91 2.94
N SER A 65 -18.17 11.59 1.88
CA SER A 65 -19.47 10.91 2.03
C SER A 65 -19.34 9.46 2.51
N GLY A 66 -18.17 8.83 2.31
CA GLY A 66 -17.83 7.50 2.79
C GLY A 66 -16.88 7.52 3.99
N SER A 67 -16.78 6.37 4.65
CA SER A 67 -16.08 6.21 5.93
C SER A 67 -14.79 5.40 5.86
N PHE A 68 -14.44 4.82 4.69
CA PHE A 68 -13.30 3.89 4.57
C PHE A 68 -13.38 2.69 5.51
N THR A 69 -14.59 2.18 5.76
CA THR A 69 -14.84 1.05 6.66
C THR A 69 -15.36 -0.16 5.91
N ASP A 70 -14.85 -1.32 6.28
CA ASP A 70 -15.42 -2.62 5.92
C ASP A 70 -15.81 -3.37 7.21
N PRO A 71 -17.11 -3.57 7.48
CA PRO A 71 -17.57 -4.25 8.71
C PRO A 71 -17.22 -5.74 8.75
N GLY A 72 -16.79 -6.33 7.63
CA GLY A 72 -16.31 -7.70 7.55
C GLY A 72 -14.83 -7.88 7.89
N ILE A 73 -14.09 -6.79 8.18
CA ILE A 73 -12.73 -6.89 8.74
C ILE A 73 -12.84 -7.05 10.26
N PRO A 74 -12.26 -8.10 10.86
CA PRO A 74 -12.28 -8.27 12.32
C PRO A 74 -11.61 -7.12 13.06
N ALA A 75 -12.02 -6.90 14.31
CA ALA A 75 -11.34 -5.96 15.20
C ALA A 75 -9.85 -6.33 15.38
N GLY A 76 -9.01 -5.32 15.54
CA GLY A 76 -7.55 -5.48 15.66
C GLY A 76 -6.78 -5.25 14.35
N PHE A 77 -7.48 -5.15 13.22
CA PHE A 77 -6.87 -4.76 11.94
C PHE A 77 -7.02 -3.26 11.68
N ALA A 78 -6.01 -2.64 11.09
CA ALA A 78 -5.98 -1.23 10.77
C ALA A 78 -5.37 -0.96 9.39
N PRO A 79 -5.73 0.15 8.70
CA PRO A 79 -5.15 0.54 7.43
C PRO A 79 -3.62 0.68 7.53
N PHE A 80 -2.89 -0.19 6.82
CA PHE A 80 -1.44 -0.28 6.84
C PHE A 80 -0.80 0.44 5.65
N ASN A 81 -1.47 0.42 4.49
CA ASN A 81 -1.11 1.27 3.35
C ASN A 81 -2.35 1.70 2.58
N ILE A 82 -2.20 2.73 1.76
CA ILE A 82 -3.21 3.20 0.81
C ILE A 82 -2.53 3.65 -0.48
N GLN A 83 -3.04 3.20 -1.63
CA GLN A 83 -2.56 3.62 -2.94
C GLN A 83 -3.71 3.92 -3.90
N ASN A 84 -3.57 5.00 -4.67
CA ASN A 84 -4.48 5.30 -5.78
C ASN A 84 -3.97 4.62 -7.05
N LEU A 85 -4.66 3.55 -7.49
CA LEU A 85 -4.33 2.78 -8.68
C LEU A 85 -5.47 2.90 -9.69
N GLY A 86 -5.26 3.73 -10.70
CA GLY A 86 -6.26 3.92 -11.77
C GLY A 86 -7.56 4.59 -11.32
N GLY A 87 -7.53 5.43 -10.29
CA GLY A 87 -8.72 6.11 -9.76
C GLY A 87 -9.48 5.32 -8.69
N VAL A 88 -8.94 4.17 -8.26
CA VAL A 88 -9.47 3.36 -7.16
C VAL A 88 -8.44 3.35 -6.04
N LEU A 89 -8.90 3.55 -4.80
CA LEU A 89 -8.06 3.48 -3.62
C LEU A 89 -7.97 2.04 -3.14
N TYR A 90 -6.79 1.44 -3.24
CA TYR A 90 -6.50 0.14 -2.64
C TYR A 90 -5.95 0.38 -1.24
N VAL A 91 -6.61 -0.18 -0.24
CA VAL A 91 -6.22 -0.07 1.16
C VAL A 91 -5.84 -1.46 1.65
N THR A 92 -4.61 -1.58 2.14
CA THR A 92 -4.19 -2.79 2.85
C THR A 92 -4.46 -2.63 4.33
N TYR A 93 -4.80 -3.72 5.01
CA TYR A 93 -4.98 -3.75 6.45
C TYR A 93 -4.05 -4.81 7.04
N ALA A 94 -3.42 -4.46 8.16
CA ALA A 94 -2.58 -5.37 8.94
C ALA A 94 -3.08 -5.45 10.38
N MET A 95 -2.82 -6.57 11.04
CA MET A 95 -3.12 -6.74 12.46
C MET A 95 -2.23 -5.79 13.27
N GLN A 96 -2.79 -5.09 14.24
CA GLN A 96 -2.03 -4.21 15.13
C GLN A 96 -1.38 -5.02 16.25
N ASN A 97 -0.16 -4.64 16.64
CA ASN A 97 0.38 -5.03 17.94
C ASN A 97 -0.40 -4.34 19.09
N PRO A 98 -0.22 -4.77 20.36
CA PRO A 98 -0.95 -4.17 21.49
C PRO A 98 -0.76 -2.65 21.62
N ASP A 99 0.42 -2.13 21.26
CA ASP A 99 0.73 -0.71 21.31
C ASP A 99 0.12 0.07 20.14
N LYS A 100 -0.44 -0.62 19.14
CA LYS A 100 -0.99 -0.05 17.90
C LYS A 100 0.00 0.80 17.10
N HIS A 101 1.29 0.72 17.42
CA HIS A 101 2.34 1.47 16.70
C HIS A 101 2.77 0.70 15.45
N ASP A 102 2.94 -0.61 15.57
CA ASP A 102 3.42 -1.47 14.50
C ASP A 102 2.51 -2.67 14.31
N ASP A 103 2.65 -3.32 13.17
CA ASP A 103 1.90 -4.51 12.86
C ASP A 103 2.35 -5.71 13.70
N GLN A 104 1.43 -6.64 13.90
CA GLN A 104 1.74 -8.01 14.26
C GLN A 104 1.73 -8.83 12.96
N SER A 105 2.91 -9.21 12.48
CA SER A 105 3.04 -10.06 11.29
C SER A 105 2.68 -11.51 11.58
N GLY A 106 2.25 -12.21 10.54
CA GLY A 106 1.85 -13.62 10.58
C GLY A 106 0.96 -14.00 9.39
N PRO A 107 0.99 -15.26 8.92
CA PRO A 107 0.06 -15.73 7.91
C PRO A 107 -1.40 -15.52 8.35
N GLY A 108 -2.20 -14.93 7.47
CA GLY A 108 -3.59 -14.60 7.75
C GLY A 108 -3.80 -13.24 8.38
N PHE A 109 -2.73 -12.53 8.76
CA PHE A 109 -2.80 -11.19 9.34
C PHE A 109 -2.75 -10.13 8.26
N GLY A 110 -3.73 -10.16 7.36
CA GLY A 110 -3.95 -9.07 6.44
C GLY A 110 -5.24 -9.13 5.65
N TYR A 111 -5.65 -7.97 5.15
CA TYR A 111 -6.75 -7.80 4.21
C TYR A 111 -6.38 -6.76 3.15
N VAL A 112 -7.08 -6.78 2.03
CA VAL A 112 -7.01 -5.72 1.01
C VAL A 112 -8.41 -5.39 0.56
N ASP A 113 -8.78 -4.12 0.66
CA ASP A 113 -10.04 -3.58 0.15
C ASP A 113 -9.79 -2.54 -0.93
N THR A 114 -10.83 -2.28 -1.71
CA THR A 114 -10.90 -1.16 -2.65
C THR A 114 -12.00 -0.20 -2.25
N TYR A 115 -11.72 1.08 -2.36
CA TYR A 115 -12.63 2.18 -2.12
C TYR A 115 -12.66 3.11 -3.33
N ASP A 116 -13.78 3.79 -3.53
CA ASP A 116 -13.78 4.97 -4.39
C ASP A 116 -13.05 6.14 -3.72
N LEU A 117 -12.85 7.23 -4.48
CA LEU A 117 -12.18 8.43 -3.97
C LEU A 117 -13.06 9.24 -2.98
N ASN A 118 -14.28 8.80 -2.69
CA ASN A 118 -15.14 9.37 -1.65
C ASN A 118 -15.20 8.50 -0.39
N GLY A 119 -14.45 7.39 -0.34
CA GLY A 119 -14.37 6.47 0.79
C GLY A 119 -15.50 5.44 0.88
N GLN A 120 -16.22 5.21 -0.22
CA GLN A 120 -17.21 4.12 -0.30
C GLN A 120 -16.49 2.81 -0.61
N LEU A 121 -16.79 1.77 0.18
CA LEU A 121 -16.26 0.42 -0.06
C LEU A 121 -16.79 -0.10 -1.40
N LEU A 122 -15.88 -0.50 -2.29
CA LEU A 122 -16.22 -1.11 -3.58
C LEU A 122 -16.17 -2.64 -3.48
N GLN A 123 -15.08 -3.18 -2.93
CA GLN A 123 -14.85 -4.62 -2.88
C GLN A 123 -13.76 -4.99 -1.87
N ARG A 124 -13.98 -6.08 -1.13
CA ARG A 124 -12.92 -6.89 -0.49
C ARG A 124 -12.15 -7.66 -1.56
N VAL A 125 -10.87 -7.32 -1.77
CA VAL A 125 -10.01 -7.98 -2.76
C VAL A 125 -9.39 -9.25 -2.22
N ALA A 126 -8.91 -9.24 -0.97
CA ALA A 126 -8.23 -10.37 -0.38
C ALA A 126 -8.43 -10.43 1.14
N SER A 127 -8.52 -11.64 1.70
CA SER A 127 -8.78 -11.86 3.13
C SER A 127 -7.87 -12.96 3.70
N GLY A 128 -7.06 -12.61 4.69
CA GLY A 128 -6.21 -13.54 5.41
C GLY A 128 -5.38 -14.47 4.51
N GLY A 129 -5.35 -15.76 4.84
CA GLY A 129 -4.64 -16.77 4.06
C GLY A 129 -3.14 -16.48 3.93
N THR A 130 -2.70 -16.19 2.70
CA THR A 130 -1.29 -15.88 2.41
C THR A 130 -0.92 -14.41 2.67
N LEU A 131 -1.86 -13.56 3.08
CA LEU A 131 -1.56 -12.19 3.48
C LEU A 131 -0.86 -12.17 4.83
N ASN A 132 0.23 -11.40 4.90
CA ASN A 132 1.08 -11.27 6.07
C ASN A 132 1.60 -9.83 6.13
N SER A 133 0.88 -8.97 6.86
CA SER A 133 1.11 -7.51 6.88
C SER A 133 1.26 -6.93 5.46
N PRO A 134 0.23 -7.03 4.61
CA PRO A 134 0.31 -6.57 3.23
C PRO A 134 0.57 -5.06 3.15
N TRP A 135 1.55 -4.62 2.36
CA TRP A 135 1.87 -3.20 2.20
C TRP A 135 2.05 -2.81 0.74
N GLY A 136 2.95 -3.46 0.02
CA GLY A 136 3.25 -3.14 -1.37
C GLY A 136 2.09 -3.50 -2.29
N LEU A 137 1.69 -2.58 -3.17
CA LEU A 137 0.62 -2.80 -4.14
C LEU A 137 1.09 -2.40 -5.54
N ALA A 138 0.74 -3.19 -6.55
CA ALA A 138 0.94 -2.83 -7.95
C ALA A 138 -0.03 -3.61 -8.85
N ILE A 139 -0.60 -2.97 -9.86
CA ILE A 139 -1.35 -3.68 -10.91
C ILE A 139 -0.37 -4.14 -11.97
N ALA A 140 -0.34 -5.46 -12.23
CA ALA A 140 0.51 -6.05 -13.24
C ALA A 140 0.08 -5.63 -14.66
N PRO A 141 1.00 -5.13 -15.50
CA PRO A 141 0.69 -4.80 -16.89
C PRO A 141 0.45 -6.07 -17.71
N THR A 142 -0.12 -5.90 -18.90
CA THR A 142 -0.42 -6.98 -19.86
C THR A 142 0.80 -7.86 -20.19
N GLY A 143 2.01 -7.28 -20.16
CA GLY A 143 3.26 -7.99 -20.46
C GLY A 143 3.84 -8.79 -19.29
N PHE A 144 3.24 -8.79 -18.10
CA PHE A 144 3.82 -9.44 -16.91
C PHE A 144 3.46 -10.94 -16.79
N GLY A 145 3.51 -11.65 -17.93
CA GLY A 145 3.25 -13.09 -18.06
C GLY A 145 1.97 -13.57 -17.37
N ASN A 146 2.03 -14.69 -16.65
CA ASN A 146 0.84 -15.33 -16.06
C ASN A 146 0.10 -14.48 -15.02
N PHE A 147 0.74 -13.43 -14.51
CA PHE A 147 0.15 -12.54 -13.52
C PHE A 147 -0.35 -11.22 -14.10
N HIS A 148 -0.36 -11.04 -15.43
CA HIS A 148 -0.94 -9.85 -16.06
C HIS A 148 -2.35 -9.54 -15.56
N ASP A 149 -2.68 -8.25 -15.48
CA ASP A 149 -3.98 -7.71 -15.05
C ASP A 149 -4.44 -8.15 -13.64
N ASN A 150 -3.52 -8.66 -12.82
CA ASN A 150 -3.77 -8.95 -11.41
C ASN A 150 -3.19 -7.86 -10.51
N LEU A 151 -3.78 -7.71 -9.32
CA LEU A 151 -3.17 -6.98 -8.24
C LEU A 151 -2.05 -7.82 -7.63
N LEU A 152 -0.84 -7.29 -7.62
CA LEU A 152 0.28 -7.80 -6.85
C LEU A 152 0.26 -7.15 -5.46
N VAL A 153 0.32 -8.01 -4.44
CA VAL A 153 0.32 -7.63 -3.02
C VAL A 153 1.61 -8.14 -2.40
N GLY A 154 2.51 -7.22 -2.08
CA GLY A 154 3.75 -7.49 -1.35
C GLY A 154 3.48 -7.54 0.15
N ASN A 155 3.84 -8.65 0.77
CA ASN A 155 3.77 -8.85 2.21
C ASN A 155 5.03 -8.29 2.86
N PHE A 156 4.86 -7.38 3.82
CA PHE A 156 5.97 -6.90 4.64
C PHE A 156 6.51 -8.01 5.55
N GLY A 157 5.61 -8.83 6.11
CA GLY A 157 5.98 -9.79 7.15
C GLY A 157 6.79 -11.01 6.69
N ASP A 158 6.59 -11.50 5.46
CA ASP A 158 7.35 -12.64 4.91
C ASP A 158 8.10 -12.32 3.61
N GLY A 159 7.95 -11.10 3.07
CA GLY A 159 8.63 -10.69 1.85
C GLY A 159 8.09 -11.32 0.56
N ARG A 160 7.00 -12.09 0.63
CA ARG A 160 6.40 -12.75 -0.54
C ARG A 160 5.47 -11.80 -1.30
N ILE A 161 5.27 -12.09 -2.58
CA ILE A 161 4.36 -11.33 -3.45
C ILE A 161 3.24 -12.25 -3.92
N ASN A 162 2.03 -11.94 -3.47
CA ASN A 162 0.79 -12.62 -3.84
C ASN A 162 0.14 -11.93 -5.04
N ALA A 163 -0.53 -12.68 -5.91
CA ALA A 163 -1.33 -12.13 -7.00
C ALA A 163 -2.82 -12.41 -6.78
N TYR A 164 -3.67 -11.41 -6.99
CA TYR A 164 -5.11 -11.50 -6.85
C TYR A 164 -5.81 -10.91 -8.08
N SER A 165 -6.87 -11.57 -8.54
CA SER A 165 -7.67 -11.08 -9.65
C SER A 165 -8.37 -9.77 -9.30
N LEU A 166 -8.15 -8.72 -10.10
CA LEU A 166 -8.83 -7.43 -9.91
C LEU A 166 -10.36 -7.55 -9.98
N ARG A 167 -10.88 -8.46 -10.82
CA ARG A 167 -12.32 -8.62 -11.03
C ARG A 167 -13.02 -9.40 -9.91
N THR A 168 -12.34 -10.38 -9.32
CA THR A 168 -13.00 -11.39 -8.46
C THR A 168 -12.40 -11.49 -7.07
N GLY A 169 -11.23 -10.89 -6.83
CA GLY A 169 -10.46 -11.11 -5.60
C GLY A 169 -9.85 -12.51 -5.49
N ALA A 170 -10.02 -13.37 -6.51
CA ALA A 170 -9.49 -14.73 -6.46
C ALA A 170 -7.96 -14.73 -6.42
N PHE A 171 -7.39 -15.48 -5.48
CA PHE A 171 -5.95 -15.72 -5.41
C PHE A 171 -5.47 -16.45 -6.67
N ARG A 172 -4.42 -15.90 -7.31
CA ARG A 172 -3.83 -16.42 -8.55
C ARG A 172 -2.50 -17.10 -8.34
N GLY A 173 -1.95 -17.07 -7.13
CA GLY A 173 -0.67 -17.65 -6.77
C GLY A 173 0.32 -16.62 -6.25
N GLN A 174 1.55 -17.07 -6.07
CA GLN A 174 2.68 -16.25 -5.65
C GLN A 174 3.70 -16.13 -6.76
N LEU A 175 4.41 -15.00 -6.82
CA LEU A 175 5.58 -14.87 -7.68
C LEU A 175 6.65 -15.88 -7.25
N LYS A 176 7.25 -16.52 -8.24
CA LYS A 176 8.28 -17.56 -8.05
C LYS A 176 9.52 -17.21 -8.86
N SER A 177 10.67 -17.63 -8.37
CA SER A 177 11.93 -17.63 -9.12
C SER A 177 11.92 -18.70 -10.21
N GLU A 178 12.96 -18.70 -11.03
CA GLU A 178 13.25 -19.73 -12.03
C GLU A 178 13.39 -21.15 -11.43
N THR A 179 13.67 -21.27 -10.13
CA THR A 179 13.72 -22.55 -9.41
C THR A 179 12.34 -23.01 -8.92
N SER A 180 11.27 -22.28 -9.25
CA SER A 180 9.89 -22.48 -8.76
C SER A 180 9.69 -22.25 -7.25
N ALA A 181 10.72 -21.78 -6.54
CA ALA A 181 10.60 -21.33 -5.17
C ALA A 181 9.88 -19.96 -5.11
N PRO A 182 9.08 -19.67 -4.08
CA PRO A 182 8.53 -18.33 -3.88
C PRO A 182 9.65 -17.28 -3.84
N ILE A 183 9.41 -16.13 -4.48
CA ILE A 183 10.29 -14.97 -4.28
C ILE A 183 10.04 -14.45 -2.86
N GLU A 184 11.10 -14.34 -2.08
CA GLU A 184 11.09 -13.81 -0.71
C GLU A 184 12.10 -12.67 -0.61
N ILE A 185 11.60 -11.48 -0.29
CA ILE A 185 12.41 -10.27 -0.14
C ILE A 185 12.19 -9.76 1.29
N PRO A 186 13.10 -10.05 2.23
CA PRO A 186 12.96 -9.60 3.61
C PRO A 186 12.74 -8.09 3.71
N GLY A 187 11.75 -7.66 4.50
CA GLY A 187 11.40 -6.25 4.67
C GLY A 187 10.76 -5.60 3.43
N LEU A 188 10.15 -6.41 2.54
CA LEU A 188 9.50 -5.91 1.33
C LEU A 188 8.45 -4.84 1.66
N TRP A 189 8.64 -3.66 1.07
CA TRP A 189 7.81 -2.51 1.34
C TRP A 189 7.16 -2.03 0.04
N GLY A 190 7.94 -1.41 -0.86
CA GLY A 190 7.42 -0.81 -2.08
C GLY A 190 7.35 -1.79 -3.25
N LEU A 191 6.28 -1.69 -4.04
CA LEU A 191 6.17 -2.32 -5.36
C LEU A 191 5.77 -1.25 -6.38
N ARG A 192 6.41 -1.24 -7.55
CA ARG A 192 6.00 -0.36 -8.65
C ARG A 192 6.51 -0.87 -9.99
N PHE A 193 5.66 -0.85 -11.02
CA PHE A 193 6.12 -1.06 -12.38
C PHE A 193 6.86 0.15 -12.94
N GLY A 194 7.82 -0.08 -13.83
CA GLY A 194 8.49 1.00 -14.53
C GLY A 194 7.52 1.89 -15.29
N ASN A 195 7.90 3.16 -15.48
CA ASN A 195 7.06 4.15 -16.14
C ASN A 195 7.37 4.33 -17.64
N GLY A 196 8.24 3.48 -18.21
CA GLY A 196 8.68 3.59 -19.60
C GLY A 196 9.69 4.72 -19.86
N ALA A 197 10.10 5.47 -18.84
CA ALA A 197 11.05 6.57 -18.97
C ALA A 197 12.41 6.19 -18.38
N PHE A 198 13.49 6.81 -18.90
CA PHE A 198 14.86 6.66 -18.38
C PHE A 198 15.32 5.20 -18.21
N GLY A 199 14.88 4.30 -19.10
CA GLY A 199 15.24 2.87 -19.04
C GLY A 199 14.40 2.03 -18.08
N ALA A 200 13.42 2.61 -17.38
CA ALA A 200 12.51 1.88 -16.50
C ALA A 200 11.41 1.19 -17.31
N SER A 201 11.64 -0.05 -17.74
CA SER A 201 10.70 -0.84 -18.54
C SER A 201 9.33 -0.95 -17.86
N PRO A 202 8.21 -0.74 -18.59
CA PRO A 202 6.86 -0.92 -18.04
C PRO A 202 6.57 -2.34 -17.54
N ASN A 203 7.29 -3.34 -18.06
CA ASN A 203 7.11 -4.75 -17.68
C ASN A 203 8.07 -5.20 -16.57
N THR A 204 8.86 -4.29 -16.01
CA THR A 204 9.74 -4.58 -14.87
C THR A 204 9.07 -4.14 -13.58
N LEU A 205 8.92 -5.08 -12.64
CA LEU A 205 8.43 -4.77 -11.30
C LEU A 205 9.62 -4.38 -10.42
N TYR A 206 9.71 -3.11 -10.05
CA TYR A 206 10.68 -2.62 -9.08
C TYR A 206 10.16 -2.80 -7.66
N PHE A 207 11.07 -3.09 -6.74
CA PHE A 207 10.76 -3.20 -5.33
C PHE A 207 11.73 -2.40 -4.47
N ALA A 208 11.25 -1.98 -3.30
CA ALA A 208 12.05 -1.43 -2.23
C ALA A 208 11.80 -2.25 -0.96
N ALA A 209 12.85 -2.50 -0.19
CA ALA A 209 12.77 -3.24 1.06
C ALA A 209 13.63 -2.61 2.15
N GLY A 210 13.11 -2.58 3.38
CA GLY A 210 13.83 -2.16 4.59
C GLY A 210 14.46 -3.39 5.25
N ILE A 211 15.69 -3.71 4.89
CA ILE A 211 16.43 -4.86 5.44
C ILE A 211 17.13 -4.48 6.75
N ASN A 212 17.50 -5.47 7.56
CA ASN A 212 18.13 -5.29 8.88
C ASN A 212 17.30 -4.39 9.80
N ASP A 213 16.03 -4.74 9.99
CA ASP A 213 15.08 -3.94 10.78
C ASP A 213 15.02 -2.48 10.29
N GLU A 214 14.90 -2.31 8.97
CA GLU A 214 14.75 -1.02 8.28
C GLU A 214 15.97 -0.08 8.36
N GLN A 215 17.07 -0.52 8.98
CA GLN A 215 18.30 0.26 9.08
C GLN A 215 19.08 0.33 7.76
N ALA A 216 18.76 -0.54 6.80
CA ALA A 216 19.33 -0.53 5.46
C ALA A 216 18.24 -0.68 4.38
N GLY A 217 18.51 -0.12 3.21
CA GLY A 217 17.62 -0.20 2.05
C GLY A 217 18.13 -1.19 1.01
N LEU A 218 17.23 -2.02 0.49
CA LEU A 218 17.43 -2.80 -0.73
C LEU A 218 16.48 -2.29 -1.80
N PHE A 219 17.02 -1.97 -2.98
CA PHE A 219 16.25 -1.67 -4.17
C PHE A 219 16.61 -2.69 -5.26
N GLY A 220 15.61 -3.22 -5.94
CA GLY A 220 15.81 -4.21 -6.98
C GLY A 220 14.64 -4.30 -7.95
N SER A 221 14.72 -5.29 -8.84
CA SER A 221 13.71 -5.51 -9.86
C SER A 221 13.46 -6.99 -10.10
N ILE A 222 12.20 -7.33 -10.38
CA ILE A 222 11.74 -8.63 -10.80
C ILE A 222 11.27 -8.53 -12.25
N VAL A 223 11.76 -9.45 -13.09
CA VAL A 223 11.40 -9.55 -14.50
C VAL A 223 10.83 -10.93 -14.78
N ASN A 224 9.92 -11.02 -15.74
CA ASN A 224 9.47 -12.31 -16.22
C ASN A 224 10.61 -13.02 -16.98
N VAL A 225 10.78 -14.32 -16.75
CA VAL A 225 11.85 -15.14 -17.38
C VAL A 225 11.48 -15.56 -18.82
N GLY A 226 10.27 -15.30 -19.29
CA GLY A 226 9.80 -15.55 -20.66
C GLY A 226 9.62 -14.27 -21.48
N ASN A 227 10.63 -13.95 -22.30
CA ASN A 227 10.50 -13.26 -23.58
C ASN A 227 11.08 -14.17 -24.67
#